data_AF-A0A087D732-F1
#
_entry.id   AF-A0A087D732-F1
#
_cell.length_a   1.000
_cell.length_b   1.000
_cell.length_c   1.000
_cell.angle_alpha   90.00
_cell.angle_beta   90.00
_cell.angle_gamma   90.00
#
_symmetry.space_group_name_H-M   'P 1'
#
loop_
_entity.id
_entity.type
_entity.pdbx_description
1 polymer ?
#
loop_
_entity_poly.entity_id
_entity_poly.type
_entity_poly.pdbx_seq_one_letter_code
_entity_poly.pdbx_strand_id
1 'polypeptide(L)'
;MATAAFYAPEIDNLIRFRNTTTPDLDLPFDTKAQALVALIKNIAPSGEHRVRSFWIPAKRGPIEAFGDYDQLHDEGEFGTPREFKDQWLACYPNEECWYTISYAQHQQEHLISINGGFSIRFARNNSLYSEREHIDVLLDWLLKGTEDCIRQCAQGTYNAFVADHLPYDMRTGTIRRADLWRIFAKDRDYLLPRIADGDLSRFAGLFTERAAQHSPTDRSGADPTGSEGGAPHAPVSGMTAARYLAACASGYRAIGLKPPRNHAPSPADWYRAYANPRGLELLDIDQDSPGAFASLANDDQGTGHTWEVLAGAGFSWMPLLPVQDGNGWSFHLGDGNYPSAAEAIEFALGLHDAGLPVTVQQADALARAAKGEDLVGAVPHYVVPAHAGVLFPGDEIIDFMTLPSNHRQEIIDAVRWQPVHEVTLAAEC
;
A
#
# COMPACT_ATOMS: atom_id res chain seq x y z
N MET A 1 24.50 -0.41 -38.50
CA MET A 1 23.20 0.22 -38.17
C MET A 1 23.45 1.08 -36.95
N ALA A 2 23.03 2.34 -36.95
CA ALA A 2 23.13 3.16 -35.76
C ALA A 2 22.36 2.45 -34.64
N THR A 3 23.00 2.24 -33.49
CA THR A 3 22.33 1.75 -32.28
C THR A 3 21.14 2.66 -32.03
N ALA A 4 19.91 2.16 -32.23
CA ALA A 4 18.72 2.90 -31.88
C ALA A 4 18.83 3.25 -30.39
N ALA A 5 18.81 4.54 -30.06
CA ALA A 5 18.74 4.96 -28.68
C ALA A 5 17.34 4.61 -28.18
N PHE A 6 17.24 3.84 -27.10
CA PHE A 6 15.95 3.53 -26.47
C PHE A 6 15.58 4.67 -25.54
N TYR A 7 14.57 5.45 -25.92
CA TYR A 7 14.09 6.55 -25.10
C TYR A 7 13.02 6.08 -24.12
N ALA A 8 12.91 6.78 -22.99
CA ALA A 8 11.97 6.45 -21.93
C ALA A 8 10.51 6.26 -22.42
N PRO A 9 9.97 7.11 -23.32
CA PRO A 9 8.61 6.90 -23.80
C PRO A 9 8.40 5.62 -24.62
N GLU A 10 9.41 5.22 -25.40
CA GLU A 10 9.36 3.98 -26.18
C GLU A 10 9.42 2.77 -25.24
N ILE A 11 10.29 2.81 -24.22
CA ILE A 11 10.40 1.76 -23.20
C ILE A 11 9.08 1.64 -22.43
N ASP A 12 8.52 2.76 -21.98
CA ASP A 12 7.26 2.80 -21.23
C ASP A 12 6.11 2.22 -22.06
N ASN A 13 6.06 2.50 -23.37
CA ASN A 13 5.09 1.90 -24.28
C ASN A 13 5.25 0.38 -24.38
N LEU A 14 6.48 -0.15 -24.39
CA LEU A 14 6.74 -1.59 -24.42
C LEU A 14 6.31 -2.31 -23.12
N ILE A 15 6.40 -1.64 -21.97
CA ILE A 15 6.04 -2.21 -20.66
C ILE A 15 4.64 -1.81 -20.18
N ARG A 16 3.88 -1.06 -20.98
CA ARG A 16 2.51 -0.64 -20.68
C ARG A 16 1.49 -1.78 -20.81
N PHE A 17 1.80 -2.79 -21.63
CA PHE A 17 0.96 -3.98 -21.80
C PHE A 17 0.92 -4.79 -20.52
N ARG A 18 -0.12 -4.60 -19.72
CA ARG A 18 -0.42 -5.49 -18.60
C ARG A 18 -1.42 -6.53 -19.06
N ASN A 19 -0.99 -7.78 -19.14
CA ASN A 19 -1.95 -8.87 -19.21
C ASN A 19 -2.82 -8.83 -17.95
N THR A 20 -4.06 -9.32 -18.05
CA THR A 20 -4.92 -9.47 -16.86
C THR A 20 -4.37 -10.48 -15.85
N THR A 21 -3.35 -11.27 -16.23
CA THR A 21 -2.66 -12.23 -15.39
C THR A 21 -1.15 -12.12 -15.56
N THR A 22 -0.40 -12.20 -14.46
CA THR A 22 1.07 -12.29 -14.47
C THR A 22 1.54 -13.68 -14.88
N PRO A 23 2.64 -13.84 -15.64
CA PRO A 23 3.52 -12.77 -16.12
C PRO A 23 2.96 -12.00 -17.34
N ASP A 24 3.43 -10.78 -17.56
CA ASP A 24 3.02 -9.93 -18.69
C ASP A 24 3.53 -10.48 -20.02
N LEU A 25 4.76 -11.01 -20.04
CA LEU A 25 5.32 -11.71 -21.19
C LEU A 25 5.81 -13.11 -20.80
N ASP A 26 5.51 -14.08 -21.65
CA ASP A 26 5.97 -15.45 -21.50
C ASP A 26 6.76 -15.88 -22.75
N LEU A 27 8.08 -15.77 -22.68
CA LEU A 27 8.96 -15.86 -23.84
C LEU A 27 9.73 -17.19 -23.87
N PRO A 28 10.11 -17.68 -25.07
CA PRO A 28 11.00 -18.82 -25.17
C PRO A 28 12.37 -18.51 -24.55
N PHE A 29 12.96 -19.49 -23.86
CA PHE A 29 14.35 -19.38 -23.38
C PHE A 29 15.37 -19.63 -24.50
N ASP A 30 15.30 -18.81 -25.55
CA ASP A 30 16.14 -18.87 -26.74
C ASP A 30 17.54 -18.25 -26.53
N THR A 31 18.33 -18.12 -27.60
CA THR A 31 19.70 -17.59 -27.55
C THR A 31 19.77 -16.18 -26.94
N LYS A 32 18.79 -15.30 -27.23
CA LYS A 32 18.80 -13.92 -26.74
C LYS A 32 18.47 -13.87 -25.26
N ALA A 33 17.46 -14.63 -24.84
CA ALA A 33 17.11 -14.80 -23.44
C ALA A 33 18.27 -15.43 -22.63
N GLN A 34 18.96 -16.44 -23.19
CA GLN A 34 20.12 -17.05 -22.58
C GLN A 34 21.28 -16.07 -22.39
N ALA A 35 21.55 -15.24 -23.40
CA ALA A 35 22.58 -14.20 -23.31
C ALA A 35 22.26 -13.18 -22.21
N LEU A 36 21.02 -12.69 -22.15
CA LEU A 36 20.57 -11.75 -21.12
C LEU A 36 20.69 -12.34 -19.72
N VAL A 37 20.20 -13.56 -19.51
CA VAL A 37 20.30 -14.26 -18.22
C VAL A 37 21.76 -14.51 -17.83
N ALA A 38 22.61 -14.88 -18.79
CA ALA A 38 24.04 -15.06 -18.53
C ALA A 38 24.71 -13.76 -18.10
N LEU A 39 24.38 -12.62 -18.74
CA LEU A 39 24.87 -11.30 -18.33
C LEU A 39 24.41 -10.97 -16.91
N ILE A 40 23.11 -11.02 -16.64
CA ILE A 40 22.54 -10.69 -15.32
C ILE A 40 23.18 -11.54 -14.21
N LYS A 41 23.52 -12.80 -14.48
CA LYS A 41 24.16 -13.69 -13.50
C LYS A 41 25.56 -13.23 -13.04
N ASN A 42 26.21 -12.32 -13.76
CA ASN A 42 27.43 -11.65 -13.31
C ASN A 42 27.18 -10.64 -12.18
N ILE A 43 25.93 -10.26 -11.92
CA ILE A 43 25.56 -9.42 -10.78
C ILE A 43 25.34 -10.34 -9.56
N ALA A 44 25.89 -9.95 -8.42
CA ALA A 44 25.72 -10.68 -7.18
C ALA A 44 24.25 -10.63 -6.71
N PRO A 45 23.67 -11.75 -6.25
CA PRO A 45 22.35 -11.73 -5.64
C PRO A 45 22.40 -11.05 -4.26
N SER A 46 21.31 -10.38 -3.88
CA SER A 46 21.15 -9.74 -2.58
C SER A 46 19.83 -10.15 -1.91
N GLY A 47 19.77 -9.89 -0.60
CA GLY A 47 18.61 -10.22 0.24
C GLY A 47 18.39 -11.71 0.47
N GLU A 48 17.37 -12.03 1.27
CA GLU A 48 17.00 -13.40 1.65
C GLU A 48 16.58 -14.24 0.43
N HIS A 49 15.87 -13.63 -0.52
CA HIS A 49 15.40 -14.30 -1.74
C HIS A 49 16.46 -14.40 -2.85
N ARG A 50 17.69 -13.94 -2.60
CA ARG A 50 18.82 -13.99 -3.56
C ARG A 50 18.45 -13.40 -4.93
N VAL A 51 17.69 -12.32 -4.92
CA VAL A 51 17.28 -11.58 -6.11
C VAL A 51 18.46 -10.75 -6.60
N ARG A 52 18.63 -10.62 -7.91
CA ARG A 52 19.60 -9.68 -8.49
C ARG A 52 18.86 -8.44 -8.92
N SER A 53 19.29 -7.27 -8.45
CA SER A 53 18.62 -6.00 -8.76
C SER A 53 19.62 -4.93 -9.14
N PHE A 54 19.26 -4.13 -10.14
CA PHE A 54 20.07 -3.03 -10.64
C PHE A 54 19.20 -2.01 -11.38
N TRP A 55 19.77 -0.86 -11.66
CA TRP A 55 19.13 0.27 -12.33
C TRP A 55 19.61 0.44 -13.78
N ILE A 56 18.69 0.73 -14.69
CA ILE A 56 18.97 1.17 -16.07
C ILE A 56 18.39 2.57 -16.26
N PRO A 57 19.20 3.60 -16.59
CA PRO A 57 18.69 4.90 -17.01
C PRO A 57 18.34 4.90 -18.50
N ALA A 58 17.35 5.72 -18.89
CA ALA A 58 17.04 6.04 -20.26
C ALA A 58 16.85 7.56 -20.41
N LYS A 59 17.23 8.11 -21.56
CA LYS A 59 16.94 9.52 -21.86
C LYS A 59 15.47 9.69 -22.17
N ARG A 60 14.87 10.83 -21.80
CA ARG A 60 13.52 11.24 -22.25
C ARG A 60 13.38 11.18 -23.78
N GLY A 61 14.47 11.49 -24.49
CA GLY A 61 14.48 11.55 -25.94
C GLY A 61 13.88 12.84 -26.49
N PRO A 62 13.72 12.90 -27.82
CA PRO A 62 13.01 13.98 -28.48
C PRO A 62 11.49 13.72 -28.44
N ILE A 63 10.66 14.69 -28.86
CA ILE A 63 9.20 14.58 -28.76
C ILE A 63 8.64 13.46 -29.65
N GLU A 64 9.33 13.12 -30.74
CA GLU A 64 8.96 12.06 -31.67
C GLU A 64 9.04 10.66 -31.04
N ALA A 65 9.82 10.50 -29.96
CA ALA A 65 9.84 9.26 -29.19
C ALA A 65 8.55 9.07 -28.36
N PHE A 66 7.88 10.17 -28.00
CA PHE A 66 6.61 10.13 -27.27
C PHE A 66 5.43 9.72 -28.16
N GLY A 67 5.50 10.06 -29.45
CA GLY A 67 4.51 9.70 -30.46
C GLY A 67 4.58 10.61 -31.68
N ASP A 68 3.80 10.26 -32.70
CA ASP A 68 3.60 11.10 -33.88
C ASP A 68 2.40 12.03 -33.65
N TYR A 69 2.64 13.35 -33.65
CA TYR A 69 1.59 14.33 -33.39
C TYR A 69 0.49 14.29 -34.45
N ASP A 70 0.85 14.20 -35.73
CA ASP A 70 -0.11 14.28 -36.83
C ASP A 70 -1.05 13.07 -36.78
N GLN A 71 -0.52 11.87 -36.53
CA GLN A 71 -1.32 10.67 -36.32
C GLN A 71 -2.25 10.80 -35.11
N LEU A 72 -1.72 11.19 -33.95
CA LEU A 72 -2.52 11.28 -32.72
C LEU A 72 -3.56 12.41 -32.79
N HIS A 73 -3.30 13.46 -33.56
CA HIS A 73 -4.26 14.52 -33.85
C HIS A 73 -5.41 14.00 -34.73
N ASP A 74 -5.09 13.26 -35.80
CA ASP A 74 -6.07 12.64 -36.68
C ASP A 74 -6.95 11.61 -35.94
N GLU A 75 -6.39 10.93 -34.94
CA GLU A 75 -7.11 10.02 -34.03
C GLU A 75 -7.94 10.76 -32.95
N GLY A 76 -7.77 12.08 -32.83
CA GLY A 76 -8.50 12.93 -31.89
C GLY A 76 -7.97 12.93 -30.45
N GLU A 77 -6.78 12.36 -30.21
CA GLU A 77 -6.14 12.29 -28.89
C GLU A 77 -5.57 13.65 -28.45
N PHE A 78 -5.12 14.48 -29.40
CA PHE A 78 -4.58 15.82 -29.13
C PHE A 78 -5.16 16.87 -30.06
N GLY A 79 -5.55 18.03 -29.52
CA GLY A 79 -6.13 19.13 -30.32
C GLY A 79 -5.09 20.09 -30.90
N THR A 80 -3.91 20.21 -30.27
CA THR A 80 -2.86 21.14 -30.71
C THR A 80 -1.45 20.62 -30.46
N PRO A 81 -0.43 21.09 -31.22
CA PRO A 81 0.97 20.69 -30.99
C PRO A 81 1.49 21.11 -29.61
N ARG A 82 0.93 22.20 -29.06
CA ARG A 82 1.27 22.67 -27.72
C ARG A 82 0.79 21.70 -26.65
N GLU A 83 -0.45 21.24 -26.74
CA GLU A 83 -1.02 20.26 -25.82
C GLU A 83 -0.21 18.97 -25.82
N PHE A 84 0.16 18.47 -26.99
CA PHE A 84 1.02 17.29 -27.13
C PHE A 84 2.39 17.47 -26.45
N LYS A 85 3.03 18.64 -26.66
CA LYS A 85 4.31 18.96 -26.01
C LYS A 85 4.18 19.11 -24.50
N ASP A 86 3.12 19.77 -24.02
CA ASP A 86 2.87 19.97 -22.59
C ASP A 86 2.63 18.61 -21.90
N GLN A 87 1.89 17.69 -22.55
CA GLN A 87 1.70 16.33 -22.07
C GLN A 87 3.01 15.52 -22.04
N TRP A 88 3.82 15.60 -23.10
CA TRP A 88 5.13 14.95 -23.13
C TRP A 88 6.03 15.38 -21.96
N LEU A 89 6.12 16.68 -21.69
CA LEU A 89 6.91 17.22 -20.58
C LEU A 89 6.29 16.90 -19.21
N ALA A 90 4.96 16.76 -19.13
CA ALA A 90 4.29 16.33 -17.91
C ALA A 90 4.56 14.85 -17.58
N CYS A 91 4.53 13.98 -18.59
CA CYS A 91 4.84 12.55 -18.43
C CYS A 91 6.34 12.32 -18.16
N TYR A 92 7.21 13.09 -18.82
CA TYR A 92 8.68 12.96 -18.72
C TYR A 92 9.32 14.29 -18.31
N PRO A 93 9.17 14.70 -17.04
CA PRO A 93 9.66 16.00 -16.57
C PRO A 93 11.19 16.06 -16.52
N ASN A 94 11.86 14.92 -16.28
CA ASN A 94 13.30 14.82 -16.18
C ASN A 94 13.93 14.48 -17.54
N GLU A 95 15.20 14.87 -17.74
CA GLU A 95 15.96 14.47 -18.94
C GLU A 95 16.29 12.97 -18.94
N GLU A 96 16.33 12.36 -17.76
CA GLU A 96 16.58 10.95 -17.53
C GLU A 96 15.45 10.32 -16.73
N CYS A 97 15.00 9.16 -17.21
CA CYS A 97 14.09 8.26 -16.52
C CYS A 97 14.85 7.02 -16.09
N TRP A 98 14.41 6.40 -15.00
CA TRP A 98 15.13 5.33 -14.34
C TRP A 98 14.24 4.11 -14.17
N TYR A 99 14.83 2.93 -14.35
CA TYR A 99 14.12 1.65 -14.30
C TYR A 99 14.86 0.70 -13.37
N THR A 100 14.17 0.16 -12.37
CA THR A 100 14.74 -0.95 -11.58
C THR A 100 14.45 -2.25 -12.30
N ILE A 101 15.49 -3.05 -12.50
CA ILE A 101 15.42 -4.39 -13.02
C ILE A 101 15.66 -5.34 -11.87
N SER A 102 14.80 -6.33 -11.71
CA SER A 102 15.02 -7.44 -10.79
C SER A 102 14.97 -8.76 -11.52
N TYR A 103 15.79 -9.71 -11.07
CA TYR A 103 15.87 -11.06 -11.61
C TYR A 103 15.83 -12.10 -10.51
N ALA A 104 14.96 -13.09 -10.69
CA ALA A 104 14.86 -14.27 -9.87
C ALA A 104 14.85 -15.53 -10.75
N GLN A 105 15.35 -16.64 -10.20
CA GLN A 105 15.25 -17.96 -10.83
C GLN A 105 14.50 -18.89 -9.90
N HIS A 106 13.41 -19.48 -10.39
CA HIS A 106 12.66 -20.52 -9.68
C HIS A 106 12.61 -21.76 -10.56
N GLN A 107 13.21 -22.86 -10.09
CA GLN A 107 13.34 -24.10 -10.86
C GLN A 107 14.04 -23.86 -12.23
N GLN A 108 13.36 -24.15 -13.34
CA GLN A 108 13.84 -23.89 -14.72
C GLN A 108 13.29 -22.60 -15.34
N GLU A 109 12.55 -21.81 -14.57
CA GLU A 109 11.98 -20.55 -15.04
C GLU A 109 12.86 -19.37 -14.62
N HIS A 110 13.03 -18.44 -15.55
CA HIS A 110 13.75 -17.19 -15.34
C HIS A 110 12.74 -16.05 -15.35
N LEU A 111 12.68 -15.27 -14.27
CA LEU A 111 11.75 -14.16 -14.12
C LEU A 111 12.54 -12.85 -14.04
N ILE A 112 12.24 -11.93 -14.94
CA ILE A 112 12.69 -10.54 -14.89
C ILE A 112 11.49 -9.66 -14.55
N SER A 113 11.65 -8.70 -13.66
CA SER A 113 10.67 -7.63 -13.44
C SER A 113 11.27 -6.26 -13.64
N ILE A 114 10.49 -5.37 -14.25
CA ILE A 114 10.81 -3.96 -14.47
C ILE A 114 9.88 -3.12 -13.58
N ASN A 115 10.46 -2.26 -12.75
CA ASN A 115 9.74 -1.40 -11.81
C ASN A 115 8.77 -2.18 -10.89
N GLY A 116 9.04 -3.46 -10.64
CA GLY A 116 8.19 -4.34 -9.82
C GLY A 116 6.80 -4.63 -10.39
N GLY A 117 6.44 -4.07 -11.55
CA GLY A 117 5.09 -4.13 -12.11
C GLY A 117 5.00 -4.93 -13.40
N PHE A 118 5.95 -4.77 -14.31
CA PHE A 118 5.99 -5.53 -15.57
C PHE A 118 6.91 -6.73 -15.41
N SER A 119 6.51 -7.89 -15.93
CA SER A 119 7.18 -9.17 -15.69
C SER A 119 7.35 -10.01 -16.95
N ILE A 120 8.57 -10.52 -17.14
CA ILE A 120 8.95 -11.38 -18.26
C ILE A 120 9.37 -12.74 -17.68
N ARG A 121 8.66 -13.80 -18.05
CA ARG A 121 9.07 -15.17 -17.80
C ARG A 121 9.73 -15.75 -19.05
N PHE A 122 10.88 -16.41 -18.88
CA PHE A 122 11.44 -17.27 -19.91
C PHE A 122 11.28 -18.76 -19.55
N ALA A 123 10.69 -19.53 -20.47
CA ALA A 123 10.47 -20.97 -20.32
C ALA A 123 10.81 -21.75 -21.60
N ARG A 124 11.18 -23.04 -21.46
CA ARG A 124 11.63 -23.88 -22.59
C ARG A 124 10.54 -24.26 -23.60
N ASN A 125 9.28 -24.29 -23.18
CA ASN A 125 8.18 -24.90 -23.94
C ASN A 125 7.16 -23.89 -24.49
N ASN A 126 7.45 -22.59 -24.47
CA ASN A 126 6.51 -21.59 -24.97
C ASN A 126 6.82 -21.20 -26.42
N SER A 127 5.83 -21.32 -27.31
CA SER A 127 6.02 -21.19 -28.76
C SER A 127 5.12 -20.17 -29.46
N LEU A 128 4.30 -19.41 -28.72
CA LEU A 128 3.27 -18.56 -29.33
C LEU A 128 3.46 -17.09 -28.95
N TYR A 129 4.15 -16.29 -29.76
CA TYR A 129 4.00 -14.83 -29.70
C TYR A 129 4.06 -14.18 -31.09
N SER A 130 3.05 -13.35 -31.39
CA SER A 130 2.80 -12.71 -32.69
C SER A 130 3.50 -11.36 -32.89
N GLU A 131 4.14 -10.80 -31.85
CA GLU A 131 4.74 -9.45 -31.87
C GLU A 131 6.26 -9.47 -31.60
N ARG A 132 7.00 -10.24 -32.39
CA ARG A 132 8.43 -10.50 -32.18
C ARG A 132 9.29 -9.22 -32.20
N GLU A 133 8.95 -8.24 -33.04
CA GLU A 133 9.77 -7.04 -33.25
C GLU A 133 9.84 -6.14 -32.00
N HIS A 134 8.70 -5.84 -31.36
CA HIS A 134 8.67 -5.04 -30.13
C HIS A 134 9.37 -5.74 -28.95
N ILE A 135 9.22 -7.06 -28.86
CA ILE A 135 9.90 -7.87 -27.84
C ILE A 135 11.41 -7.82 -28.06
N ASP A 136 11.88 -7.94 -29.30
CA ASP A 136 13.30 -7.89 -29.61
C ASP A 136 13.94 -6.55 -29.19
N VAL A 137 13.24 -5.43 -29.43
CA VAL A 137 13.62 -4.08 -28.99
C VAL A 137 13.74 -4.01 -27.47
N LEU A 138 12.75 -4.53 -26.73
CA LEU A 138 12.79 -4.57 -25.27
C LEU A 138 13.98 -5.40 -24.74
N LEU A 139 14.23 -6.56 -25.33
CA LEU A 139 15.34 -7.43 -24.97
C LEU A 139 16.69 -6.80 -25.29
N ASP A 140 16.81 -6.07 -26.41
CA ASP A 140 18.03 -5.35 -26.77
C ASP A 140 18.32 -4.20 -25.79
N TRP A 141 17.29 -3.48 -25.34
CA TRP A 141 17.43 -2.47 -24.30
C TRP A 141 17.91 -3.08 -22.96
N LEU A 142 17.29 -4.20 -22.53
CA LEU A 142 17.69 -4.91 -21.30
C LEU A 142 19.14 -5.42 -21.39
N LEU A 143 19.52 -6.02 -22.53
CA LEU A 143 20.89 -6.48 -22.79
C LEU A 143 21.86 -5.33 -22.66
N LYS A 144 21.61 -4.23 -23.39
CA LYS A 144 22.50 -3.08 -23.42
C LYS A 144 22.65 -2.43 -22.04
N GLY A 145 21.55 -2.23 -21.32
CA GLY A 145 21.59 -1.66 -19.97
C GLY A 145 22.30 -2.56 -18.96
N THR A 146 22.14 -3.89 -19.09
CA THR A 146 22.85 -4.87 -18.25
C THR A 146 24.36 -4.85 -18.52
N GLU A 147 24.77 -4.82 -19.80
CA GLU A 147 26.19 -4.69 -20.18
C GLU A 147 26.81 -3.39 -19.62
N ASP A 148 26.08 -2.29 -19.73
CA ASP A 148 26.52 -0.99 -19.24
C ASP A 148 26.65 -0.98 -17.70
N CYS A 149 25.71 -1.60 -16.99
CA CYS A 149 25.77 -1.81 -15.55
C CYS A 149 27.01 -2.63 -15.16
N ILE A 150 27.22 -3.81 -15.78
CA ILE A 150 28.36 -4.68 -15.47
C ILE A 150 29.69 -3.97 -15.74
N ARG A 151 29.80 -3.28 -16.89
CA ARG A 151 31.00 -2.51 -17.24
C ARG A 151 31.31 -1.44 -16.19
N GLN A 152 30.31 -0.68 -15.76
CA GLN A 152 30.48 0.36 -14.74
C GLN A 152 30.78 -0.23 -13.35
N CYS A 153 30.21 -1.39 -13.01
CA CYS A 153 30.55 -2.11 -11.78
C CYS A 153 32.01 -2.54 -11.79
N ALA A 154 32.49 -3.11 -12.91
CA ALA A 154 33.90 -3.49 -13.07
C ALA A 154 34.85 -2.29 -13.00
N GLN A 155 34.39 -1.09 -13.38
CA GLN A 155 35.13 0.17 -13.26
C GLN A 155 35.03 0.81 -11.87
N GLY A 156 34.17 0.29 -10.98
CA GLY A 156 33.92 0.86 -9.66
C GLY A 156 33.12 2.17 -9.68
N THR A 157 32.45 2.51 -10.79
CA THR A 157 31.74 3.79 -10.96
C THR A 157 30.23 3.69 -10.79
N TYR A 158 29.66 2.49 -10.93
CA TYR A 158 28.22 2.29 -11.02
C TYR A 158 27.45 2.79 -9.79
N ASN A 159 27.83 2.35 -8.58
CA ASN A 159 27.07 2.68 -7.36
C ASN A 159 27.09 4.18 -7.06
N ALA A 160 28.23 4.85 -7.29
CA ALA A 160 28.33 6.31 -7.15
C ALA A 160 27.43 7.02 -8.18
N PHE A 161 27.48 6.58 -9.44
CA PHE A 161 26.62 7.12 -10.49
C PHE A 161 25.13 7.02 -10.14
N VAL A 162 24.66 5.84 -9.70
CA VAL A 162 23.27 5.65 -9.27
C VAL A 162 22.95 6.51 -8.04
N ALA A 163 23.80 6.51 -7.02
CA ALA A 163 23.58 7.29 -5.80
C ALA A 163 23.45 8.80 -6.06
N ASP A 164 24.18 9.32 -7.04
CA ASP A 164 24.19 10.74 -7.40
C ASP A 164 23.02 11.14 -8.32
N HIS A 165 22.54 10.23 -9.18
CA HIS A 165 21.60 10.58 -10.26
C HIS A 165 20.20 9.98 -10.08
N LEU A 166 20.02 8.97 -9.22
CA LEU A 166 18.71 8.33 -9.03
C LEU A 166 17.69 9.34 -8.47
N PRO A 167 16.58 9.60 -9.16
CA PRO A 167 15.56 10.56 -8.71
C PRO A 167 14.94 10.17 -7.36
N TYR A 168 14.53 11.15 -6.55
CA TYR A 168 13.96 10.90 -5.23
C TYR A 168 12.62 10.17 -5.24
N ASP A 169 11.84 10.25 -6.33
CA ASP A 169 10.61 9.46 -6.53
C ASP A 169 10.89 8.00 -6.94
N MET A 170 12.15 7.61 -7.04
CA MET A 170 12.60 6.22 -7.19
C MET A 170 13.22 5.66 -5.91
N ARG A 171 13.29 6.47 -4.84
CA ARG A 171 13.95 6.12 -3.59
C ARG A 171 12.94 5.75 -2.51
N THR A 172 13.45 5.05 -1.50
CA THR A 172 12.72 4.70 -0.28
C THR A 172 13.24 5.54 0.87
N GLY A 173 12.35 6.02 1.73
CA GLY A 173 12.72 6.86 2.87
C GLY A 173 11.63 6.93 3.93
N THR A 174 11.93 7.58 5.03
CA THR A 174 10.99 7.75 6.16
C THR A 174 10.89 9.23 6.52
N ILE A 175 9.69 9.72 6.77
CA ILE A 175 9.44 11.07 7.30
C ILE A 175 8.62 10.96 8.58
N ARG A 176 8.90 11.82 9.58
CA ARG A 176 8.03 11.89 10.76
C ARG A 176 6.70 12.53 10.37
N ARG A 177 5.59 11.99 10.85
CA ARG A 177 4.27 12.57 10.57
C ARG A 177 4.15 14.01 11.03
N ALA A 178 4.75 14.38 12.17
CA ALA A 178 4.81 15.77 12.61
C ALA A 178 5.50 16.72 11.61
N ASP A 179 6.56 16.28 10.93
CA ASP A 179 7.22 17.06 9.88
C ASP A 179 6.34 17.16 8.64
N LEU A 180 5.64 16.07 8.28
CA LEU A 180 4.68 16.07 7.19
C LEU A 180 3.51 17.02 7.47
N TRP A 181 2.99 17.06 8.69
CA TRP A 181 1.94 18.00 9.12
C TRP A 181 2.37 19.46 9.08
N ARG A 182 3.67 19.74 9.27
CA ARG A 182 4.19 21.11 9.10
C ARG A 182 4.12 21.56 7.64
N ILE A 183 4.31 20.63 6.70
CA ILE A 183 4.20 20.88 5.25
C ILE A 183 2.72 20.90 4.83
N PHE A 184 1.94 19.91 5.28
CA PHE A 184 0.52 19.72 4.99
C PHE A 184 -0.33 19.93 6.25
N ALA A 185 -0.49 21.19 6.66
CA ALA A 185 -1.25 21.53 7.86
C ALA A 185 -2.71 21.06 7.83
N LYS A 186 -3.31 20.93 6.63
CA LYS A 186 -4.72 20.53 6.48
C LYS A 186 -5.04 19.17 7.09
N ASP A 187 -4.13 18.20 6.99
CA ASP A 187 -4.41 16.84 7.47
C ASP A 187 -4.38 16.79 9.00
N ARG A 188 -3.43 17.51 9.60
CA ARG A 188 -3.41 17.77 11.04
C ARG A 188 -4.67 18.47 11.50
N ASP A 189 -5.08 19.51 10.77
CA ASP A 189 -6.25 20.33 11.11
C ASP A 189 -7.58 19.58 10.87
N TYR A 190 -7.58 18.49 10.10
CA TYR A 190 -8.72 17.56 9.98
C TYR A 190 -8.81 16.62 11.18
N LEU A 191 -7.67 16.09 11.63
CA LEU A 191 -7.58 15.00 12.60
C LEU A 191 -7.60 15.49 14.05
N LEU A 192 -6.75 16.46 14.40
CA LEU A 192 -6.61 16.91 15.79
C LEU A 192 -7.89 17.50 16.38
N PRO A 193 -8.72 18.28 15.66
CA PRO A 193 -9.96 18.81 16.25
C PRO A 193 -11.06 17.76 16.48
N ARG A 194 -10.92 16.57 15.88
CA ARG A 194 -11.88 15.47 16.06
C ARG A 194 -11.59 14.70 17.34
N ILE A 195 -10.32 14.40 17.59
CA ILE A 195 -9.91 13.66 18.77
C ILE A 195 -9.89 14.61 19.97
N ALA A 196 -10.81 14.43 20.92
CA ALA A 196 -10.76 15.20 22.16
C ALA A 196 -9.45 14.90 22.91
N ASP A 197 -8.85 15.92 23.57
CA ASP A 197 -7.53 15.80 24.22
C ASP A 197 -7.43 14.61 25.21
N GLY A 198 -8.55 14.27 25.87
CA GLY A 198 -8.63 13.12 26.77
C GLY A 198 -8.80 11.76 26.08
N ASP A 199 -9.43 11.73 24.91
CA ASP A 199 -9.82 10.49 24.22
C ASP A 199 -8.61 9.75 23.68
N LEU A 200 -7.59 10.44 23.19
CA LEU A 200 -6.36 9.79 22.72
C LEU A 200 -5.61 9.10 23.86
N SER A 201 -5.53 9.76 25.02
CA SER A 201 -4.88 9.20 26.21
C SER A 201 -5.68 8.01 26.74
N ARG A 202 -7.01 8.12 26.73
CA ARG A 202 -7.94 7.07 27.13
C ARG A 202 -7.84 5.86 26.20
N PHE A 203 -7.89 6.08 24.89
CA PHE A 203 -7.72 5.05 23.87
C PHE A 203 -6.39 4.30 24.07
N ALA A 204 -5.29 5.04 24.23
CA ALA A 204 -3.99 4.45 24.49
C ALA A 204 -4.00 3.59 25.77
N GLY A 205 -4.63 4.07 26.83
CA GLY A 205 -4.75 3.34 28.10
C GLY A 205 -5.66 2.11 28.07
N LEU A 206 -6.53 1.96 27.07
CA LEU A 206 -7.48 0.85 26.95
C LEU A 206 -7.05 -0.21 25.93
N PHE A 207 -6.50 0.20 24.78
CA PHE A 207 -6.36 -0.69 23.62
C PHE A 207 -4.92 -1.03 23.21
N THR A 208 -3.92 -0.35 23.75
CA THR A 208 -2.51 -0.60 23.38
C THR A 208 -1.90 -1.76 24.16
N GLU A 209 -0.83 -2.37 23.66
CA GLU A 209 -0.10 -3.44 24.34
C GLU A 209 0.39 -3.03 25.74
N ARG A 210 0.72 -1.75 25.93
CA ARG A 210 1.03 -1.19 27.25
C ARG A 210 -0.13 -1.33 28.24
N ALA A 211 -1.38 -1.25 27.78
CA ALA A 211 -2.55 -1.51 28.62
C ALA A 211 -2.68 -3.00 28.97
N ALA A 212 -2.38 -3.90 28.01
CA ALA A 212 -2.43 -5.34 28.22
C ALA A 212 -1.37 -5.84 29.24
N GLN A 213 -0.18 -5.23 29.25
CA GLN A 213 0.91 -5.57 30.19
C GLN A 213 0.68 -5.05 31.62
N HIS A 214 -0.23 -4.08 31.82
CA HIS A 214 -0.56 -3.53 33.14
C HIS A 214 -1.86 -4.10 33.74
N SER A 215 -2.47 -5.13 33.14
CA SER A 215 -3.54 -5.89 33.81
C SER A 215 -2.95 -6.63 35.02
N PRO A 216 -3.31 -6.28 36.27
CA PRO A 216 -2.71 -6.91 37.44
C PRO A 216 -3.23 -8.34 37.57
N THR A 217 -2.32 -9.31 37.49
CA THR A 217 -2.57 -10.70 37.90
C THR A 217 -2.69 -10.89 39.41
N ASP A 218 -2.56 -9.84 40.22
CA ASP A 218 -2.75 -9.92 41.67
C ASP A 218 -3.90 -9.04 42.15
N ARG A 219 -5.09 -9.64 42.26
CA ARG A 219 -6.19 -9.07 43.05
C ARG A 219 -6.11 -9.55 44.49
N SER A 220 -5.40 -8.79 45.33
CA SER A 220 -5.77 -8.66 46.73
C SER A 220 -5.47 -7.23 47.20
N GLY A 221 -6.51 -6.49 47.59
CA GLY A 221 -6.40 -5.14 48.14
C GLY A 221 -7.10 -4.08 47.30
N ALA A 222 -8.01 -3.36 47.93
CA ALA A 222 -8.86 -2.33 47.34
C ALA A 222 -8.13 -0.99 47.16
N ASP A 223 -8.55 -0.20 46.17
CA ASP A 223 -8.46 1.26 46.23
C ASP A 223 -9.67 1.90 45.51
N PRO A 224 -10.44 2.82 46.13
CA PRO A 224 -11.70 3.34 45.60
C PRO A 224 -11.57 4.74 44.96
N THR A 225 -10.46 5.06 44.30
CA THR A 225 -10.30 6.36 43.62
C THR A 225 -9.65 6.25 42.23
N GLY A 226 -10.51 6.13 41.21
CA GLY A 226 -10.41 6.88 39.95
C GLY A 226 -9.11 6.84 39.14
N SER A 227 -8.79 5.69 38.55
CA SER A 227 -8.22 5.65 37.19
C SER A 227 -8.59 4.31 36.55
N GLU A 228 -9.68 4.29 35.76
CA GLU A 228 -10.13 3.10 35.04
C GLU A 228 -9.21 2.82 33.84
N GLY A 229 -8.06 2.18 34.10
CA GLY A 229 -7.45 1.29 33.12
C GLY A 229 -8.32 0.04 33.04
N GLY A 230 -9.32 0.08 32.17
CA GLY A 230 -10.39 -0.92 32.11
C GLY A 230 -9.90 -2.27 31.60
N ALA A 231 -10.07 -3.32 32.39
CA ALA A 231 -9.95 -4.69 31.90
C ALA A 231 -10.93 -4.91 30.74
N PRO A 232 -10.59 -5.74 29.73
CA PRO A 232 -11.48 -6.00 28.60
C PRO A 232 -12.85 -6.48 29.10
N HIS A 233 -13.92 -5.94 28.49
CA HIS A 233 -15.28 -6.36 28.79
C HIS A 233 -15.45 -7.86 28.55
N ALA A 234 -16.39 -8.48 29.29
CA ALA A 234 -16.67 -9.90 29.13
C ALA A 234 -17.19 -10.19 27.70
N PRO A 235 -16.79 -11.32 27.08
CA PRO A 235 -17.34 -11.75 25.81
C PRO A 235 -18.86 -11.82 25.83
N VAL A 236 -19.47 -11.43 24.71
CA VAL A 236 -20.93 -11.44 24.53
C VAL A 236 -21.42 -12.86 24.30
N SER A 237 -22.22 -13.40 25.22
CA SER A 237 -22.93 -14.67 25.01
C SER A 237 -24.18 -14.47 24.15
N GLY A 238 -24.47 -15.40 23.24
CA GLY A 238 -25.69 -15.34 22.41
C GLY A 238 -25.73 -14.08 21.54
N MET A 239 -24.66 -13.85 20.77
CA MET A 239 -24.62 -12.75 19.80
C MET A 239 -25.70 -12.95 18.74
N THR A 240 -26.36 -11.86 18.34
CA THR A 240 -27.37 -11.85 17.28
C THR A 240 -27.11 -10.68 16.34
N ALA A 241 -27.72 -10.69 15.15
CA ALA A 241 -27.57 -9.56 14.22
C ALA A 241 -28.09 -8.25 14.85
N ALA A 242 -29.19 -8.29 15.60
CA ALA A 242 -29.70 -7.10 16.30
C ALA A 242 -28.68 -6.48 17.26
N ARG A 243 -27.92 -7.32 17.99
CA ARG A 243 -26.87 -6.86 18.91
C ARG A 243 -25.66 -6.30 18.17
N TYR A 244 -25.26 -6.93 17.07
CA TYR A 244 -24.20 -6.42 16.20
C TYR A 244 -24.58 -5.05 15.57
N LEU A 245 -25.81 -4.92 15.07
CA LEU A 245 -26.31 -3.65 14.52
C LEU A 245 -26.35 -2.56 15.59
N ALA A 246 -26.72 -2.90 16.83
CA ALA A 246 -26.68 -1.99 17.97
C ALA A 246 -25.25 -1.54 18.31
N ALA A 247 -24.27 -2.44 18.20
CA ALA A 247 -22.84 -2.10 18.34
C ALA A 247 -22.42 -1.08 17.27
N CYS A 248 -22.72 -1.35 15.99
CA CYS A 248 -22.43 -0.42 14.89
C CYS A 248 -23.07 0.95 15.12
N ALA A 249 -24.34 0.98 15.51
CA ALA A 249 -25.05 2.21 15.81
C ALA A 249 -24.46 2.98 17.00
N SER A 250 -23.79 2.31 17.95
CA SER A 250 -23.08 2.98 19.04
C SER A 250 -21.82 3.66 18.52
N GLY A 251 -21.04 2.97 17.68
CA GLY A 251 -19.87 3.54 17.02
C GLY A 251 -20.20 4.75 16.13
N TYR A 252 -21.22 4.66 15.26
CA TYR A 252 -21.63 5.80 14.41
C TYR A 252 -22.03 7.04 15.22
N ARG A 253 -22.68 6.85 16.37
CA ARG A 253 -23.05 7.96 17.26
C ARG A 253 -21.83 8.56 17.94
N ALA A 254 -20.87 7.73 18.35
CA ALA A 254 -19.64 8.19 18.98
C ALA A 254 -18.83 9.10 18.03
N ILE A 255 -18.73 8.72 16.75
CA ILE A 255 -18.05 9.53 15.72
C ILE A 255 -18.88 10.72 15.21
N GLY A 256 -20.04 11.01 15.82
CA GLY A 256 -20.87 12.17 15.50
C GLY A 256 -21.58 12.13 14.15
N LEU A 257 -21.79 10.95 13.54
CA LEU A 257 -22.55 10.85 12.29
C LEU A 257 -24.01 11.29 12.47
N LYS A 258 -24.57 11.87 11.40
CA LYS A 258 -25.95 12.36 11.43
C LYS A 258 -26.93 11.19 11.50
N PRO A 259 -28.03 11.29 12.26
CA PRO A 259 -29.05 10.26 12.24
C PRO A 259 -29.64 10.12 10.82
N PRO A 260 -29.93 8.88 10.36
CA PRO A 260 -30.70 8.65 9.14
C PRO A 260 -32.03 9.41 9.15
N ARG A 261 -32.60 9.69 7.97
CA ARG A 261 -33.84 10.48 7.80
C ARG A 261 -35.12 9.73 8.22
N ASN A 262 -35.15 9.17 9.42
CA ASN A 262 -36.29 8.51 10.05
C ASN A 262 -36.56 9.14 11.43
N HIS A 263 -37.83 9.18 11.85
CA HIS A 263 -38.17 9.54 13.22
C HIS A 263 -37.78 8.37 14.15
N ALA A 264 -36.76 8.56 14.99
CA ALA A 264 -36.14 7.52 15.82
C ALA A 264 -35.53 6.35 15.02
N PRO A 265 -34.39 6.55 14.33
CA PRO A 265 -33.77 5.52 13.50
C PRO A 265 -33.35 4.29 14.30
N SER A 266 -33.72 3.11 13.80
CA SER A 266 -33.32 1.81 14.36
C SER A 266 -31.84 1.53 14.10
N PRO A 267 -31.19 0.61 14.84
CA PRO A 267 -29.81 0.20 14.53
C PRO A 267 -29.61 -0.28 13.08
N ALA A 268 -30.61 -0.95 12.50
CA ALA A 268 -30.60 -1.35 11.09
C ALA A 268 -30.61 -0.15 10.14
N ASP A 269 -31.31 0.94 10.48
CA ASP A 269 -31.32 2.17 9.66
C ASP A 269 -29.95 2.85 9.65
N TRP A 270 -29.28 2.86 10.80
CA TRP A 270 -27.91 3.37 10.91
C TRP A 270 -26.94 2.54 10.06
N TYR A 271 -27.02 1.21 10.17
CA TYR A 271 -26.18 0.31 9.38
C TYR A 271 -26.38 0.51 7.88
N ARG A 272 -27.63 0.55 7.41
CA ARG A 272 -27.96 0.78 6.00
C ARG A 272 -27.45 2.13 5.47
N ALA A 273 -27.35 3.14 6.32
CA ALA A 273 -26.92 4.47 5.92
C ALA A 273 -25.40 4.60 5.75
N TYR A 274 -24.60 3.80 6.46
CA TYR A 274 -23.17 4.04 6.62
C TYR A 274 -22.26 2.84 6.31
N ALA A 275 -22.75 1.62 6.44
CA ALA A 275 -21.98 0.41 6.11
C ALA A 275 -21.82 0.24 4.60
N ASN A 276 -20.94 -0.68 4.19
CA ASN A 276 -20.75 -0.97 2.77
C ASN A 276 -22.05 -1.49 2.15
N PRO A 277 -22.60 -0.82 1.12
CA PRO A 277 -23.86 -1.23 0.50
C PRO A 277 -23.79 -2.62 -0.18
N ARG A 278 -22.59 -3.18 -0.37
CA ARG A 278 -22.39 -4.55 -0.88
C ARG A 278 -22.52 -5.63 0.20
N GLY A 279 -22.39 -5.25 1.48
CA GLY A 279 -22.37 -6.15 2.64
C GLY A 279 -23.62 -6.09 3.52
N LEU A 280 -24.80 -5.93 2.91
CA LEU A 280 -26.06 -5.71 3.64
C LEU A 280 -26.82 -7.00 4.00
N GLU A 281 -26.31 -8.18 3.67
CA GLU A 281 -26.91 -9.49 3.96
C GLU A 281 -27.19 -9.74 5.45
N LEU A 282 -26.48 -9.06 6.34
CA LEU A 282 -26.76 -9.06 7.77
C LEU A 282 -28.19 -8.58 8.10
N LEU A 283 -28.78 -7.74 7.24
CA LEU A 283 -30.14 -7.23 7.41
C LEU A 283 -31.21 -8.25 7.00
N ASP A 284 -30.84 -9.27 6.23
CA ASP A 284 -31.75 -10.25 5.64
C ASP A 284 -31.88 -11.54 6.47
N ILE A 285 -30.97 -11.76 7.42
CA ILE A 285 -31.05 -12.89 8.36
C ILE A 285 -32.00 -12.62 9.53
N ASP A 286 -32.41 -13.67 10.23
CA ASP A 286 -33.17 -13.55 11.48
C ASP A 286 -32.34 -12.83 12.55
N GLN A 287 -32.71 -11.59 12.86
CA GLN A 287 -31.93 -10.69 13.70
C GLN A 287 -31.88 -11.08 15.17
N ASP A 288 -32.79 -11.96 15.62
CA ASP A 288 -32.88 -12.42 16.99
C ASP A 288 -32.30 -13.84 17.17
N SER A 289 -31.90 -14.50 16.08
CA SER A 289 -31.35 -15.86 16.10
C SER A 289 -29.82 -15.86 16.26
N PRO A 290 -29.28 -16.39 17.38
CA PRO A 290 -27.84 -16.55 17.53
C PRO A 290 -27.24 -17.52 16.50
N GLY A 291 -28.01 -18.53 16.09
CA GLY A 291 -27.58 -19.50 15.08
C GLY A 291 -27.45 -18.86 13.70
N ALA A 292 -28.38 -17.98 13.32
CA ALA A 292 -28.32 -17.27 12.04
C ALA A 292 -27.11 -16.34 11.97
N PHE A 293 -26.83 -15.60 13.06
CA PHE A 293 -25.64 -14.76 13.15
C PHE A 293 -24.35 -15.58 13.07
N ALA A 294 -24.25 -16.67 13.84
CA ALA A 294 -23.06 -17.52 13.85
C ALA A 294 -22.78 -18.16 12.48
N SER A 295 -23.82 -18.58 11.76
CA SER A 295 -23.66 -19.14 10.41
C SER A 295 -23.17 -18.10 9.41
N LEU A 296 -23.71 -16.87 9.46
CA LEU A 296 -23.22 -15.77 8.61
C LEU A 296 -21.75 -15.41 8.91
N ALA A 297 -21.37 -15.40 10.19
CA ALA A 297 -20.03 -15.03 10.62
C ALA A 297 -18.95 -16.09 10.34
N ASN A 298 -19.29 -17.38 10.38
CA ASN A 298 -18.30 -18.46 10.32
C ASN A 298 -18.29 -19.26 9.01
N ASP A 299 -19.38 -19.28 8.23
CA ASP A 299 -19.55 -20.23 7.13
C ASP A 299 -19.31 -19.62 5.73
N ASP A 300 -18.49 -18.56 5.61
CA ASP A 300 -18.22 -17.84 4.34
C ASP A 300 -19.49 -17.41 3.57
N GLN A 301 -20.64 -17.31 4.24
CA GLN A 301 -21.90 -16.84 3.63
C GLN A 301 -21.93 -15.32 3.41
N GLY A 302 -20.96 -14.60 3.99
CA GLY A 302 -20.76 -13.17 3.78
C GLY A 302 -20.09 -12.87 2.44
N THR A 303 -20.36 -11.68 1.88
CA THR A 303 -19.82 -11.22 0.60
C THR A 303 -18.37 -10.72 0.66
N GLY A 304 -17.67 -10.93 1.78
CA GLY A 304 -16.39 -10.28 2.10
C GLY A 304 -16.52 -8.81 2.53
N HIS A 305 -17.66 -8.17 2.25
CA HIS A 305 -17.98 -6.79 2.61
C HIS A 305 -18.92 -6.68 3.82
N THR A 306 -19.42 -7.80 4.34
CA THR A 306 -20.42 -7.88 5.42
C THR A 306 -20.04 -7.11 6.66
N TRP A 307 -18.75 -7.01 6.95
CA TRP A 307 -18.25 -6.43 8.20
C TRP A 307 -17.64 -5.05 8.00
N GLU A 308 -17.71 -4.49 6.79
CA GLU A 308 -17.22 -3.15 6.46
C GLU A 308 -18.24 -2.09 6.88
N VAL A 309 -18.02 -1.48 8.05
CA VAL A 309 -19.03 -0.66 8.73
C VAL A 309 -18.92 0.83 8.40
N LEU A 310 -17.77 1.32 7.96
CA LEU A 310 -17.60 2.74 7.66
C LEU A 310 -16.68 2.94 6.45
N ALA A 311 -17.08 3.83 5.55
CA ALA A 311 -16.23 4.24 4.43
C ALA A 311 -14.99 4.97 4.97
N GLY A 312 -13.81 4.49 4.59
CA GLY A 312 -12.54 5.17 4.85
C GLY A 312 -12.14 6.09 3.71
N ALA A 313 -10.91 6.59 3.75
CA ALA A 313 -10.34 7.33 2.62
C ALA A 313 -10.07 6.41 1.42
N GLY A 314 -10.23 6.95 0.21
CA GLY A 314 -10.01 6.22 -1.04
C GLY A 314 -11.03 5.09 -1.25
N PHE A 315 -10.54 3.87 -1.49
CA PHE A 315 -11.37 2.67 -1.71
C PHE A 315 -11.43 1.73 -0.49
N SER A 316 -10.82 2.09 0.65
CA SER A 316 -10.83 1.26 1.86
C SER A 316 -12.09 1.46 2.70
N TRP A 317 -12.46 0.42 3.45
CA TRP A 317 -13.52 0.45 4.45
C TRP A 317 -12.95 0.02 5.80
N MET A 318 -13.42 0.64 6.88
CA MET A 318 -13.10 0.23 8.24
C MET A 318 -14.01 -0.94 8.64
N PRO A 319 -13.46 -2.13 8.90
CA PRO A 319 -14.25 -3.28 9.31
C PRO A 319 -14.45 -3.34 10.82
N LEU A 320 -15.56 -3.93 11.26
CA LEU A 320 -15.81 -4.35 12.63
C LEU A 320 -16.04 -5.86 12.63
N LEU A 321 -14.99 -6.65 12.73
CA LEU A 321 -15.08 -8.11 12.61
C LEU A 321 -15.65 -8.71 13.91
N PRO A 322 -16.71 -9.53 13.85
CA PRO A 322 -17.09 -10.34 14.99
C PRO A 322 -16.11 -11.52 15.13
N VAL A 323 -15.55 -11.70 16.32
CA VAL A 323 -14.59 -12.77 16.63
C VAL A 323 -15.20 -13.69 17.68
N GLN A 324 -15.34 -14.98 17.34
CA GLN A 324 -15.86 -15.99 18.25
C GLN A 324 -14.72 -16.70 19.00
N ASP A 325 -14.83 -16.77 20.33
CA ASP A 325 -14.01 -17.64 21.16
C ASP A 325 -14.91 -18.47 22.08
N GLY A 326 -14.94 -19.79 21.84
CA GLY A 326 -15.92 -20.69 22.44
C GLY A 326 -17.36 -20.23 22.21
N ASN A 327 -18.08 -19.93 23.30
CA ASN A 327 -19.46 -19.43 23.26
C ASN A 327 -19.56 -17.90 23.38
N GLY A 328 -18.41 -17.21 23.47
CA GLY A 328 -18.31 -15.77 23.62
C GLY A 328 -17.98 -15.09 22.29
N TRP A 329 -18.50 -13.87 22.12
CA TRP A 329 -18.21 -13.03 20.97
C TRP A 329 -17.52 -11.75 21.40
N SER A 330 -16.53 -11.33 20.62
CA SER A 330 -15.84 -10.06 20.73
C SER A 330 -15.83 -9.35 19.38
N PHE A 331 -15.36 -8.11 19.37
CA PHE A 331 -15.24 -7.29 18.18
C PHE A 331 -13.76 -6.97 17.93
N HIS A 332 -13.35 -7.07 16.68
CA HIS A 332 -12.05 -6.60 16.21
C HIS A 332 -12.27 -5.48 15.20
N LEU A 333 -11.98 -4.25 15.63
CA LEU A 333 -12.04 -3.08 14.77
C LEU A 333 -10.75 -3.03 13.94
N GLY A 334 -10.90 -3.03 12.61
CA GLY A 334 -9.76 -2.86 11.71
C GLY A 334 -9.17 -1.46 11.80
N ASP A 335 -8.01 -1.28 11.18
CA ASP A 335 -7.34 0.02 11.15
C ASP A 335 -8.13 1.03 10.32
N GLY A 336 -8.37 2.21 10.91
CA GLY A 336 -8.73 3.37 10.11
C GLY A 336 -7.47 3.82 9.38
N ASN A 337 -7.29 3.41 8.13
CA ASN A 337 -6.23 3.95 7.26
C ASN A 337 -6.22 5.47 7.39
N TYR A 338 -5.05 6.09 7.58
CA TYR A 338 -4.95 7.54 7.66
C TYR A 338 -5.59 8.18 6.42
N PRO A 339 -6.44 9.23 6.56
CA PRO A 339 -6.73 10.01 7.76
C PRO A 339 -7.88 9.51 8.67
N SER A 340 -8.49 8.35 8.41
CA SER A 340 -9.65 7.81 9.18
C SER A 340 -9.31 7.31 10.60
N ALA A 341 -8.13 7.65 11.11
CA ALA A 341 -7.66 7.25 12.42
C ALA A 341 -8.48 7.89 13.56
N ALA A 342 -8.98 9.10 13.39
CA ALA A 342 -9.84 9.76 14.37
C ALA A 342 -11.15 8.99 14.55
N GLU A 343 -11.80 8.64 13.42
CA GLU A 343 -13.03 7.86 13.41
C GLU A 343 -12.82 6.49 14.07
N ALA A 344 -11.71 5.80 13.81
CA ALA A 344 -11.41 4.52 14.45
C ALA A 344 -11.24 4.64 15.98
N ILE A 345 -10.54 5.67 16.46
CA ILE A 345 -10.35 5.92 17.90
C ILE A 345 -11.68 6.18 18.59
N GLU A 346 -12.48 7.10 18.06
CA GLU A 346 -13.80 7.46 18.61
C GLU A 346 -14.79 6.29 18.54
N PHE A 347 -14.78 5.53 17.43
CA PHE A 347 -15.63 4.35 17.29
C PHE A 347 -15.28 3.28 18.32
N ALA A 348 -14.00 2.99 18.53
CA ALA A 348 -13.53 2.04 19.54
C ALA A 348 -13.92 2.46 20.97
N LEU A 349 -13.73 3.75 21.31
CA LEU A 349 -14.15 4.30 22.59
C LEU A 349 -15.68 4.20 22.77
N GLY A 350 -16.45 4.49 21.72
CA GLY A 350 -17.91 4.35 21.73
C GLY A 350 -18.39 2.91 21.96
N LEU A 351 -17.70 1.92 21.40
CA LEU A 351 -17.99 0.51 21.66
C LEU A 351 -17.66 0.12 23.10
N HIS A 352 -16.52 0.58 23.63
CA HIS A 352 -16.15 0.35 25.02
C HIS A 352 -17.14 1.03 25.99
N ASP A 353 -17.56 2.26 25.71
CA ASP A 353 -18.58 2.98 26.50
C ASP A 353 -19.94 2.27 26.49
N ALA A 354 -20.25 1.53 25.42
CA ALA A 354 -21.42 0.66 25.35
C ALA A 354 -21.22 -0.69 26.09
N GLY A 355 -20.09 -0.89 26.75
CA GLY A 355 -19.76 -2.12 27.50
C GLY A 355 -19.41 -3.31 26.63
N LEU A 356 -18.94 -3.08 25.38
CA LEU A 356 -18.68 -4.13 24.41
C LEU A 356 -17.20 -4.58 24.43
N PRO A 357 -16.94 -5.89 24.31
CA PRO A 357 -15.58 -6.43 24.21
C PRO A 357 -14.97 -6.12 22.83
N VAL A 358 -14.12 -5.11 22.75
CA VAL A 358 -13.49 -4.67 21.50
C VAL A 358 -11.96 -4.66 21.59
N THR A 359 -11.32 -5.10 20.51
CA THR A 359 -9.89 -4.94 20.24
C THR A 359 -9.72 -4.09 18.97
N VAL A 360 -8.57 -3.44 18.82
CA VAL A 360 -8.29 -2.56 17.68
C VAL A 360 -7.01 -3.02 17.00
N GLN A 361 -7.06 -3.21 15.68
CA GLN A 361 -5.91 -3.52 14.85
C GLN A 361 -4.85 -2.41 14.99
N GLN A 362 -3.61 -2.80 15.28
CA GLN A 362 -2.47 -1.88 15.34
C GLN A 362 -2.69 -0.65 16.26
N ALA A 363 -3.39 -0.84 17.39
CA ALA A 363 -3.77 0.25 18.29
C ALA A 363 -2.59 1.15 18.72
N ASP A 364 -1.42 0.56 18.99
CA ASP A 364 -0.19 1.29 19.31
C ASP A 364 0.27 2.20 18.17
N ALA A 365 0.32 1.70 16.94
CA ALA A 365 0.68 2.50 15.78
C ALA A 365 -0.36 3.58 15.48
N LEU A 366 -1.65 3.28 15.63
CA LEU A 366 -2.73 4.25 15.47
C LEU A 366 -2.61 5.40 16.49
N ALA A 367 -2.34 5.07 17.76
CA ALA A 367 -2.14 6.07 18.80
C ALA A 367 -0.91 6.95 18.55
N ARG A 368 0.20 6.40 18.04
CA ARG A 368 1.38 7.18 17.64
C ARG A 368 1.10 8.06 16.43
N ALA A 369 0.36 7.55 15.44
CA ALA A 369 -0.07 8.31 14.27
C ALA A 369 -0.93 9.51 14.65
N ALA A 370 -1.90 9.32 15.54
CA ALA A 370 -2.73 10.41 16.05
C ALA A 370 -1.95 11.48 16.83
N LYS A 371 -0.79 11.13 17.40
CA LYS A 371 0.14 12.08 18.06
C LYS A 371 1.17 12.71 17.11
N GLY A 372 1.26 12.23 15.87
CA GLY A 372 2.32 12.61 14.93
C GLY A 372 3.71 12.06 15.29
N GLU A 373 3.76 11.04 16.16
CA GLU A 373 4.99 10.42 16.69
C GLU A 373 5.51 9.28 15.79
N ASP A 374 4.72 8.84 14.82
CA ASP A 374 5.05 7.76 13.91
C ASP A 374 5.87 8.23 12.69
N LEU A 375 6.28 7.23 11.91
CA LEU A 375 6.94 7.41 10.62
C LEU A 375 5.97 7.07 9.49
N VAL A 376 6.00 7.89 8.44
CA VAL A 376 5.36 7.62 7.16
C VAL A 376 6.43 7.14 6.18
N GLY A 377 6.18 6.03 5.50
CA GLY A 377 7.08 5.49 4.49
C GLY A 377 6.96 6.23 3.16
N ALA A 378 8.02 6.88 2.72
CA ALA A 378 8.15 7.38 1.35
C ALA A 378 8.60 6.22 0.45
N VAL A 379 7.79 5.89 -0.56
CA VAL A 379 8.02 4.74 -1.45
C VAL A 379 8.21 5.20 -2.89
N PRO A 380 8.94 4.42 -3.72
CA PRO A 380 9.08 4.72 -5.14
C PRO A 380 7.73 4.80 -5.85
N HIS A 381 7.60 5.64 -6.86
CA HIS A 381 6.33 5.90 -7.57
C HIS A 381 5.72 4.64 -8.23
N TYR A 382 6.55 3.65 -8.54
CA TYR A 382 6.13 2.38 -9.13
C TYR A 382 5.64 1.36 -8.10
N VAL A 383 5.79 1.63 -6.80
CA VAL A 383 5.31 0.78 -5.71
C VAL A 383 3.90 1.22 -5.32
N VAL A 384 2.98 0.24 -5.22
CA VAL A 384 1.65 0.48 -4.63
C VAL A 384 1.80 0.66 -3.11
N PRO A 385 1.46 1.83 -2.55
CA PRO A 385 1.76 2.12 -1.14
C PRO A 385 1.14 1.14 -0.14
N ALA A 386 -0.05 0.60 -0.44
CA ALA A 386 -0.81 -0.28 0.46
C ALA A 386 -0.09 -1.59 0.87
N HIS A 387 1.00 -1.97 0.21
CA HIS A 387 1.74 -3.20 0.49
C HIS A 387 3.26 -2.98 0.65
N ALA A 388 3.66 -1.76 1.04
CA ALA A 388 5.07 -1.38 1.04
C ALA A 388 5.84 -1.63 2.35
N GLY A 389 5.20 -2.21 3.37
CA GLY A 389 5.83 -2.46 4.67
C GLY A 389 7.12 -3.28 4.60
N VAL A 390 7.24 -4.18 3.63
CA VAL A 390 8.45 -4.99 3.39
C VAL A 390 9.69 -4.15 3.05
N LEU A 391 9.53 -2.90 2.62
CA LEU A 391 10.63 -1.98 2.30
C LEU A 391 11.23 -1.28 3.54
N PHE A 392 10.66 -1.52 4.72
CA PHE A 392 11.04 -0.87 5.98
C PHE A 392 11.31 -1.89 7.09
N PRO A 393 12.26 -2.83 6.91
CA PRO A 393 12.53 -3.85 7.89
C PRO A 393 12.98 -3.23 9.22
N GLY A 394 12.26 -3.55 10.30
CA GLY A 394 12.55 -3.08 11.65
C GLY A 394 11.90 -1.75 12.06
N ASP A 395 11.25 -1.04 11.13
CA ASP A 395 10.40 0.09 11.44
C ASP A 395 8.93 -0.33 11.40
N GLU A 396 8.15 0.06 12.40
CA GLU A 396 6.69 -0.16 12.40
C GLU A 396 6.01 0.97 11.62
N ILE A 397 5.87 0.77 10.30
CA ILE A 397 5.25 1.74 9.39
C ILE A 397 3.91 1.20 8.90
N ILE A 398 2.87 1.98 9.13
CA ILE A 398 1.48 1.63 8.80
C ILE A 398 0.86 2.55 7.74
N ASP A 399 1.61 3.57 7.31
CA ASP A 399 1.16 4.57 6.34
C ASP A 399 2.29 4.91 5.37
N PHE A 400 1.93 5.08 4.10
CA PHE A 400 2.87 5.15 2.99
C PHE A 400 2.44 6.21 1.99
N MET A 401 3.42 6.93 1.44
CA MET A 401 3.20 7.94 0.41
C MET A 401 4.18 7.77 -0.75
N THR A 402 3.72 8.05 -1.97
CA THR A 402 4.63 8.40 -3.06
C THR A 402 5.00 9.88 -2.95
N LEU A 403 6.16 10.27 -3.48
CA LEU A 403 6.62 11.66 -3.42
C LEU A 403 5.67 12.58 -4.22
N PRO A 404 4.91 13.48 -3.58
CA PRO A 404 3.92 14.29 -4.29
C PRO A 404 4.58 15.39 -5.12
N SER A 405 3.81 15.96 -6.04
CA SER A 405 4.26 17.04 -6.92
C SER A 405 4.30 18.40 -6.22
N ASN A 406 3.36 18.65 -5.30
CA ASN A 406 3.31 19.84 -4.45
C ASN A 406 4.23 19.68 -3.22
N HIS A 407 4.83 20.79 -2.78
CA HIS A 407 5.81 20.82 -1.68
C HIS A 407 6.98 19.82 -1.83
N ARG A 408 7.27 19.39 -3.06
CA ARG A 408 8.20 18.29 -3.35
C ARG A 408 9.57 18.48 -2.70
N GLN A 409 10.16 19.68 -2.82
CA GLN A 409 11.49 19.94 -2.24
C GLN A 409 11.46 19.92 -0.71
N GLU A 410 10.42 20.50 -0.09
CA GLU A 410 10.28 20.51 1.37
C GLU A 410 10.19 19.08 1.93
N ILE A 411 9.52 18.19 1.20
CA ILE A 411 9.43 16.76 1.56
C ILE A 411 10.78 16.07 1.35
N ILE A 412 11.46 16.30 0.21
CA ILE A 412 12.79 15.74 -0.07
C ILE A 412 13.76 16.08 1.06
N ASP A 413 13.74 17.32 1.53
CA ASP A 413 14.62 17.82 2.58
C ASP A 413 14.26 17.26 3.97
N ALA A 414 12.98 16.93 4.20
CA ALA A 414 12.49 16.39 5.47
C ALA A 414 12.58 14.86 5.57
N VAL A 415 12.60 14.14 4.44
CA VAL A 415 12.68 12.68 4.42
C VAL A 415 14.09 12.22 4.76
N ARG A 416 14.18 11.27 5.70
CA ARG A 416 15.38 10.44 5.91
C ARG A 416 15.39 9.31 4.88
N TRP A 417 16.11 9.53 3.79
CA TRP A 417 16.27 8.56 2.70
C TRP A 417 17.13 7.38 3.12
N GLN A 418 16.71 6.18 2.74
CA GLN A 418 17.53 4.97 2.87
C GLN A 418 18.68 5.01 1.86
N PRO A 419 19.83 4.38 2.15
CA PRO A 419 20.87 4.18 1.16
C PRO A 419 20.34 3.44 -0.06
N VAL A 420 20.77 3.85 -1.26
CA VAL A 420 20.47 3.10 -2.48
C VAL A 420 21.20 1.76 -2.42
N HIS A 421 20.51 0.67 -2.80
CA HIS A 421 21.10 -0.65 -2.82
C HIS A 421 22.35 -0.71 -3.71
N GLU A 422 23.47 -1.13 -3.14
CA GLU A 422 24.71 -1.31 -3.89
C GLU A 422 24.68 -2.57 -4.74
N VAL A 423 25.08 -2.42 -6.01
CA VAL A 423 25.24 -3.51 -6.95
C VAL A 423 26.71 -3.91 -6.99
N THR A 424 26.97 -5.20 -6.85
CA THR A 424 28.32 -5.78 -6.94
C THR A 424 28.34 -6.90 -7.97
N LEU A 425 29.53 -7.17 -8.53
CA LEU A 425 29.71 -8.33 -9.40
C LEU A 425 29.80 -9.60 -8.56
N ALA A 426 29.22 -10.68 -9.06
CA ALA A 426 29.35 -12.00 -8.47
C ALA A 426 30.84 -12.41 -8.50
N ALA A 427 31.32 -13.01 -7.41
CA ALA A 427 32.64 -13.62 -7.40
C ALA A 427 32.70 -14.68 -8.51
N GLU A 428 33.81 -14.73 -9.25
CA GLU A 428 34.07 -15.80 -10.21
C GLU A 428 34.02 -17.15 -9.45
N CYS A 429 33.13 -18.05 -9.87
CA CYS A 429 33.00 -19.40 -9.32
C CYS A 429 34.12 -20.32 -9.84
#